data_AF-A0AAV8Y1G6-F1
#
_entry.id   AF-A0AAV8Y1G6-F1
#
_cell.length_a   1.000
_cell.length_b   1.000
_cell.length_c   1.000
_cell.angle_alpha   90.00
_cell.angle_beta   90.00
_cell.angle_gamma   90.00
#
_symmetry.space_group_name_H-M   'P 1'
#
loop_
_entity.id
_entity.type
_entity.pdbx_description
1 polymer ?
#
loop_
_entity_poly.entity_id
_entity_poly.type
_entity_poly.pdbx_seq_one_letter_code
_entity_poly.pdbx_strand_id
1 'polypeptide(L)'
;MADMKITVTSGYSCEDHFYEGDTFLHSWEVLAELLLAPLCKDILVDVGMPVMHKNVSYNCRVIFLNKQILLIRPKKILCDNGNYRESRWFSAWKKNRQTEDFHLPMIISKITSQKLVPIGDAEVVTATIDLEDIRSFRNMKRSNAHLAASSPSYPRILVDFSLSSENDTTLLTTQPIEWSFLSAEEEIARGPACWLWDYLRRSGQGGFFLPLSGGIDSSSTALIVYSMCNLIMNSIRQGGDGNMR
;
A
#
# COMPACT_ATOMS: atom_id res chain seq x y z
N MET A 1 -7.26 -12.10 11.01
CA MET A 1 -7.65 -10.68 11.10
C MET A 1 -6.80 -9.90 10.11
N ALA A 2 -7.41 -9.12 9.22
CA ALA A 2 -6.76 -8.61 8.01
C ALA A 2 -5.98 -7.32 8.28
N ASP A 3 -4.67 -7.36 8.07
CA ASP A 3 -3.84 -6.17 7.86
C ASP A 3 -4.29 -5.54 6.53
N MET A 4 -5.16 -4.53 6.57
CA MET A 4 -5.64 -3.87 5.35
C MET A 4 -4.65 -2.77 4.97
N LYS A 5 -3.69 -3.13 4.11
CA LYS A 5 -2.86 -2.14 3.40
C LYS A 5 -3.71 -1.50 2.31
N ILE A 6 -4.21 -0.29 2.55
CA ILE A 6 -4.90 0.49 1.53
C ILE A 6 -3.85 1.30 0.75
N THR A 7 -3.94 1.23 -0.57
CA THR A 7 -3.03 1.84 -1.55
C THR A 7 -2.99 3.37 -1.47
N VAL A 8 -1.94 3.95 -2.06
CA VAL A 8 -1.61 5.38 -2.11
C VAL A 8 -2.81 6.25 -2.52
N THR A 9 -3.20 7.23 -1.70
CA THR A 9 -4.40 8.08 -1.91
C THR A 9 -4.36 8.89 -3.21
N SER A 10 -3.18 9.36 -3.62
CA SER A 10 -2.98 10.12 -4.87
C SER A 10 -2.70 9.22 -6.09
N GLY A 11 -2.37 7.94 -5.88
CA GLY A 11 -1.65 7.13 -6.86
C GLY A 11 -0.13 7.36 -6.81
N TYR A 12 0.65 6.39 -7.30
CA TYR A 12 2.13 6.43 -7.23
C TYR A 12 2.76 7.29 -8.34
N SER A 13 2.20 7.23 -9.55
CA SER A 13 2.76 7.86 -10.76
C SER A 13 2.07 9.19 -11.09
N CYS A 14 1.89 10.06 -10.10
CA CYS A 14 1.45 11.44 -10.33
C CYS A 14 2.56 12.29 -10.97
N GLU A 15 3.82 11.84 -10.87
CA GLU A 15 4.98 12.52 -11.45
C GLU A 15 5.04 13.99 -11.01
N ASP A 16 5.13 14.94 -11.94
CA ASP A 16 5.27 16.37 -11.64
C ASP A 16 4.03 16.99 -10.98
N HIS A 17 2.87 16.31 -10.95
CA HIS A 17 1.72 16.75 -10.14
C HIS A 17 2.04 16.73 -8.63
N PHE A 18 3.09 16.04 -8.19
CA PHE A 18 3.56 16.14 -6.79
C PHE A 18 4.16 17.52 -6.44
N TYR A 19 4.37 18.42 -7.41
CA TYR A 19 4.68 19.83 -7.13
C TYR A 19 3.43 20.69 -6.89
N GLU A 20 2.26 20.20 -7.27
CA GLU A 20 1.00 20.92 -7.12
C GLU A 20 0.46 20.73 -5.70
N GLY A 21 0.09 21.84 -5.05
CA GLY A 21 -0.49 21.81 -3.70
C GLY A 21 -1.80 21.01 -3.64
N ASP A 22 -2.54 20.97 -4.75
CA ASP A 22 -3.81 20.25 -4.88
C ASP A 22 -3.65 18.75 -4.64
N THR A 23 -2.54 18.14 -5.11
CA THR A 23 -2.24 16.73 -4.86
C THR A 23 -2.16 16.41 -3.36
N PHE A 24 -1.57 17.31 -2.57
CA PHE A 24 -1.52 17.15 -1.11
C PHE A 24 -2.89 17.40 -0.49
N LEU A 25 -3.60 18.44 -0.91
CA LEU A 25 -4.93 18.79 -0.39
C LEU A 25 -5.92 17.64 -0.58
N HIS A 26 -6.07 17.15 -1.82
CA HIS A 26 -6.99 16.06 -2.14
C HIS A 26 -6.57 14.74 -1.47
N SER A 27 -5.27 14.51 -1.24
CA SER A 27 -4.83 13.36 -0.45
C SER A 27 -5.32 13.44 1.01
N TRP A 28 -5.35 14.64 1.61
CA TRP A 28 -5.93 14.84 2.93
C TRP A 28 -7.46 14.72 2.95
N GLU A 29 -8.14 15.13 1.89
CA GLU A 29 -9.59 14.96 1.75
C GLU A 29 -9.97 13.46 1.66
N VAL A 30 -9.26 12.69 0.84
CA VAL A 30 -9.44 11.23 0.77
C VAL A 30 -9.15 10.57 2.12
N LEU A 31 -8.09 11.00 2.84
CA LEU A 31 -7.84 10.51 4.19
C LEU A 31 -8.99 10.83 5.15
N ALA A 32 -9.59 12.03 5.04
CA ALA A 32 -10.74 12.42 5.85
C ALA A 32 -11.95 11.50 5.60
N GLU A 33 -12.21 11.12 4.35
CA GLU A 33 -13.25 10.14 4.01
C GLU A 33 -12.96 8.77 4.60
N LEU A 34 -11.70 8.29 4.51
CA LEU A 34 -11.29 7.00 5.08
C LEU A 34 -11.42 6.98 6.62
N LEU A 35 -11.09 8.08 7.29
CA LEU A 35 -11.27 8.21 8.75
C LEU A 35 -12.75 8.15 9.16
N LEU A 36 -13.66 8.56 8.28
CA LEU A 36 -15.11 8.52 8.54
C LEU A 36 -15.75 7.21 8.10
N ALA A 37 -15.11 6.45 7.22
CA ALA A 37 -15.65 5.22 6.67
C ALA A 37 -15.91 4.15 7.75
N PRO A 38 -17.11 3.55 7.80
CA PRO A 38 -17.45 2.55 8.81
C PRO A 38 -16.63 1.25 8.65
N LEU A 39 -16.16 0.97 7.44
CA LEU A 39 -15.30 -0.18 7.12
C LEU A 39 -13.92 -0.11 7.80
N CYS A 40 -13.48 1.08 8.20
CA CYS A 40 -12.18 1.29 8.86
C CYS A 40 -12.26 1.26 10.39
N LYS A 41 -13.42 0.88 10.94
CA LYS A 41 -13.59 0.73 12.39
C LYS A 41 -12.98 -0.60 12.87
N ASP A 42 -12.28 -0.54 14.00
CA ASP A 42 -11.64 -1.67 14.68
C ASP A 42 -10.60 -2.42 13.83
N ILE A 43 -10.03 -1.71 12.85
CA ILE A 43 -8.97 -2.18 11.96
C ILE A 43 -7.86 -1.14 11.92
N LEU A 44 -6.61 -1.61 12.06
CA LEU A 44 -5.43 -0.78 11.85
C LEU A 44 -5.25 -0.55 10.34
N VAL A 45 -5.28 0.71 9.91
CA VAL A 45 -5.19 1.07 8.50
C VAL A 45 -3.86 1.77 8.23
N ASP A 46 -3.13 1.28 7.24
CA ASP A 46 -1.90 1.88 6.71
C ASP A 46 -2.15 2.35 5.27
N VAL A 47 -2.11 3.68 5.06
CA VAL A 47 -2.29 4.31 3.74
C VAL A 47 -1.04 5.07 3.31
N GLY A 48 -0.72 5.04 2.02
CA GLY A 48 0.32 5.87 1.44
C GLY A 48 -0.21 7.24 1.01
N MET A 49 0.49 8.33 1.31
CA MET A 49 0.17 9.65 0.74
C MET A 49 1.38 10.60 0.79
N PRO A 50 1.44 11.59 -0.11
CA PRO A 50 2.43 12.66 0.01
C PRO A 50 2.10 13.56 1.20
N VAL A 51 3.10 13.86 2.04
CA VAL A 51 2.96 14.76 3.20
C VAL A 51 4.07 15.79 3.17
N MET A 52 3.69 17.06 3.30
CA MET A 52 4.65 18.16 3.42
C MET A 52 4.89 18.49 4.89
N HIS A 53 6.14 18.37 5.34
CA HIS A 53 6.55 18.71 6.70
C HIS A 53 7.72 19.70 6.67
N LYS A 54 7.57 20.85 7.34
CA LYS A 54 8.57 21.94 7.37
C LYS A 54 9.06 22.34 5.96
N ASN A 55 8.10 22.52 5.02
CA ASN A 55 8.34 22.85 3.61
C ASN A 55 9.12 21.79 2.81
N VAL A 56 9.18 20.55 3.29
CA VAL A 56 9.78 19.43 2.58
C VAL A 56 8.72 18.36 2.30
N SER A 57 8.65 17.92 1.06
CA SER A 57 7.76 16.84 0.62
C SER A 57 8.34 15.47 0.94
N TYR A 58 7.53 14.60 1.55
CA TYR A 58 7.88 13.23 1.86
C TYR A 58 6.82 12.28 1.31
N ASN A 59 7.27 11.12 0.80
CA ASN A 59 6.40 9.98 0.57
C ASN A 59 6.16 9.29 1.91
N CYS A 60 4.93 9.35 2.42
CA CYS A 60 4.61 8.91 3.77
C CYS A 60 3.61 7.76 3.79
N ARG A 61 3.74 6.94 4.83
CA ARG A 61 2.69 6.05 5.31
C ARG A 61 1.98 6.74 6.47
N VAL A 62 0.67 6.88 6.40
CA VAL A 62 -0.17 7.41 7.47
C VAL A 62 -0.92 6.24 8.07
N ILE A 63 -0.63 5.96 9.33
CA ILE A 63 -1.22 4.84 10.08
C ILE A 63 -2.29 5.42 11.00
N PHE A 64 -3.50 4.90 10.91
CA PHE A 64 -4.61 5.32 11.77
C PHE A 64 -5.45 4.14 12.23
N LEU A 65 -6.13 4.33 13.34
CA LEU A 65 -7.05 3.36 13.95
C LEU A 65 -8.18 4.13 14.62
N ASN A 66 -9.42 3.70 14.42
CA ASN A 66 -10.58 4.24 15.16
C ASN A 66 -10.64 5.78 15.15
N LYS A 67 -10.47 6.36 13.95
CA LYS A 67 -10.48 7.82 13.70
C LYS A 67 -9.34 8.60 14.37
N GLN A 68 -8.28 7.92 14.82
CA GLN A 68 -7.10 8.55 15.39
C GLN A 68 -5.89 8.21 14.53
N ILE A 69 -5.15 9.24 14.11
CA ILE A 69 -3.87 9.05 13.43
C ILE A 69 -2.82 8.73 14.49
N LEU A 70 -2.11 7.63 14.28
CA LEU A 70 -1.13 7.08 15.22
C LEU A 70 0.28 7.54 14.86
N LEU A 71 0.66 7.42 13.58
CA LEU A 71 2.01 7.71 13.09
C LEU A 71 1.98 8.13 11.62
N ILE A 72 2.76 9.15 11.28
CA ILE A 72 3.15 9.44 9.90
C ILE A 72 4.60 8.97 9.70
N ARG A 73 4.81 7.96 8.86
CA ARG A 73 6.12 7.35 8.61
C ARG A 73 6.65 7.72 7.22
N PRO A 74 7.57 8.69 7.10
CA PRO A 74 8.18 9.06 5.83
C PRO A 74 9.16 7.99 5.33
N LYS A 75 9.26 7.85 4.00
CA LYS A 75 10.17 6.92 3.34
C LYS A 75 11.63 7.35 3.55
N LYS A 76 12.48 6.40 3.94
CA LYS A 76 13.91 6.62 4.21
C LYS A 76 14.81 6.43 3.00
N ILE A 77 14.40 5.53 2.10
CA ILE A 77 15.17 5.18 0.90
C ILE A 77 14.25 5.43 -0.29
N LEU A 78 14.64 6.36 -1.14
CA LEU A 78 13.92 6.67 -2.37
C LEU A 78 14.43 5.80 -3.52
N CYS A 79 13.55 5.54 -4.48
CA CYS A 79 13.86 4.77 -5.67
C CYS A 79 14.17 5.70 -6.85
N ASP A 80 15.41 5.66 -7.35
CA ASP A 80 15.89 6.53 -8.45
C ASP A 80 16.56 5.73 -9.59
N ASN A 81 16.24 4.44 -9.71
CA ASN A 81 16.80 3.55 -10.73
C ASN A 81 15.78 3.25 -11.84
N GLY A 82 16.23 3.11 -13.08
CA GLY A 82 15.37 2.75 -14.21
C GLY A 82 14.31 3.82 -14.48
N ASN A 83 13.02 3.42 -14.43
CA ASN A 83 11.89 4.33 -14.63
C ASN A 83 11.55 5.17 -13.38
N TYR A 84 12.16 4.88 -12.23
CA TYR A 84 11.85 5.57 -10.98
C TYR A 84 12.71 6.82 -10.80
N ARG A 85 12.10 7.91 -10.35
CA ARG A 85 12.76 9.21 -10.09
C ARG A 85 12.19 9.90 -8.84
N GLU A 86 11.98 9.15 -7.77
CA GLU A 86 11.31 9.66 -6.57
C GLU A 86 12.01 10.87 -5.94
N SER A 87 13.34 10.96 -6.03
CA SER A 87 14.12 12.11 -5.54
C SER A 87 13.82 13.42 -6.27
N ARG A 88 13.16 13.36 -7.43
CA ARG A 88 12.68 14.56 -8.13
C ARG A 88 11.61 15.28 -7.30
N TRP A 89 10.70 14.55 -6.66
CA TRP A 89 9.52 15.14 -6.01
C TRP A 89 9.54 15.02 -4.49
N PHE A 90 10.29 14.06 -3.94
CA PHE A 90 10.33 13.76 -2.51
C PHE A 90 11.76 13.80 -1.95
N SER A 91 11.85 14.06 -0.65
CA SER A 91 13.09 13.92 0.11
C SER A 91 13.09 12.67 0.97
N ALA A 92 14.25 12.04 1.10
CA ALA A 92 14.46 10.94 2.04
C ALA A 92 14.45 11.45 3.48
N TRP A 93 13.79 10.71 4.38
CA TRP A 93 13.85 11.00 5.81
C TRP A 93 15.23 10.65 6.38
N LYS A 94 15.96 11.68 6.86
CA LYS A 94 17.35 11.54 7.35
C LYS A 94 17.45 11.23 8.85
N LYS A 95 16.39 11.45 9.62
CA LYS A 95 16.41 11.35 11.09
C LYS A 95 16.09 9.93 11.53
N ASN A 96 17.13 9.12 11.68
CA ASN A 96 17.00 7.73 12.09
C ASN A 96 16.45 7.61 13.52
N ARG A 97 15.41 6.78 13.70
CA ARG A 97 14.84 6.46 15.03
C ARG A 97 14.40 7.68 15.83
N GLN A 98 13.98 8.72 15.12
CA GLN A 98 13.50 9.97 15.70
C GLN A 98 12.16 10.33 15.09
N THR A 99 11.34 10.94 15.92
CA THR A 99 10.03 11.50 15.57
C THR A 99 10.01 12.99 15.88
N GLU A 100 9.19 13.71 15.14
CA GLU A 100 8.89 15.12 15.37
C GLU A 100 7.38 15.31 15.46
N ASP A 101 6.95 16.42 16.02
CA ASP A 101 5.54 16.79 16.02
C ASP A 101 5.13 17.33 14.65
N PHE A 102 4.10 16.74 14.07
CA PHE A 102 3.46 17.16 12.84
C PHE A 102 2.12 17.84 13.15
N HIS A 103 1.93 19.06 12.64
CA HIS A 103 0.66 19.77 12.77
C HIS A 103 -0.35 19.26 11.73
N LEU A 104 -1.46 18.70 12.22
CA LEU A 104 -2.51 18.21 11.35
C LEU A 104 -3.27 19.38 10.68
N PRO A 105 -3.67 19.23 9.40
CA PRO A 105 -4.56 20.19 8.76
C PRO A 105 -5.92 20.27 9.47
N MET A 106 -6.58 21.43 9.41
CA MET A 106 -7.87 21.65 10.11
C MET A 106 -8.95 20.64 9.74
N ILE A 107 -8.98 20.14 8.49
CA ILE A 107 -9.95 19.13 8.04
C ILE A 107 -9.83 17.84 8.86
N ILE A 108 -8.61 17.39 9.13
CA ILE A 108 -8.33 16.19 9.92
C ILE A 108 -8.53 16.47 11.40
N SER A 109 -8.01 17.60 11.90
CA SER A 109 -8.15 17.95 13.32
C SER A 109 -9.60 18.07 13.78
N LYS A 110 -10.52 18.48 12.90
CA LYS A 110 -11.97 18.50 13.21
C LYS A 110 -12.56 17.10 13.38
N ILE A 111 -12.03 16.11 12.67
CA ILE A 111 -12.53 14.72 12.70
C ILE A 111 -11.91 13.97 13.87
N THR A 112 -10.59 14.02 14.00
CA THR A 112 -9.84 13.22 14.98
C THR A 112 -9.74 13.90 16.34
N SER A 113 -10.04 15.21 16.42
CA SER A 113 -9.74 16.05 17.59
C SER A 113 -8.25 16.12 17.96
N GLN A 114 -7.35 15.67 17.07
CA GLN A 114 -5.90 15.74 17.26
C GLN A 114 -5.34 16.99 16.57
N LYS A 115 -4.46 17.71 17.26
CA LYS A 115 -3.71 18.85 16.67
C LYS A 115 -2.33 18.45 16.19
N LEU A 116 -1.70 17.53 16.91
CA LEU A 116 -0.34 17.06 16.68
C LEU A 116 -0.33 15.54 16.59
N VAL A 117 0.51 15.03 15.69
CA VAL A 117 0.81 13.60 15.58
C VAL A 117 2.31 13.41 15.34
N PRO A 118 2.90 12.28 15.76
CA PRO A 118 4.30 12.03 15.49
C PRO A 118 4.52 11.75 13.99
N ILE A 119 5.52 12.41 13.40
CA ILE A 119 6.08 12.10 12.09
C ILE A 119 7.53 11.63 12.24
N GLY A 120 7.87 10.47 11.67
CA GLY A 120 9.26 9.99 11.64
C GLY A 120 9.43 8.48 11.66
N ASP A 121 10.60 8.04 12.11
CA ASP A 121 10.98 6.62 12.11
C ASP A 121 10.67 5.98 13.47
N ALA A 122 9.42 5.56 13.63
CA ALA A 122 8.90 4.89 14.82
C ALA A 122 8.18 3.59 14.47
N GLU A 123 8.04 2.72 15.47
CA GLU A 123 7.29 1.47 15.39
C GLU A 123 5.97 1.62 16.16
N VAL A 124 4.87 1.25 15.52
CA VAL A 124 3.56 1.17 16.18
C VAL A 124 3.46 -0.21 16.80
N VAL A 125 3.30 -0.25 18.13
CA VAL A 125 3.25 -1.51 18.89
C VAL A 125 1.87 -1.63 19.53
N THR A 126 1.14 -2.66 19.13
CA THR A 126 -0.12 -3.11 19.71
C THR A 126 0.16 -4.23 20.73
N ALA A 127 -0.61 -4.36 21.80
CA ALA A 127 -0.39 -5.41 22.81
C ALA A 127 -1.69 -6.09 23.27
N THR A 128 -1.81 -7.40 23.03
CA THR A 128 -1.73 -8.49 24.03
C THR A 128 -1.36 -9.77 23.26
N ILE A 129 -0.40 -10.58 23.75
CA ILE A 129 0.46 -11.50 22.96
C ILE A 129 0.17 -12.98 23.22
N ASP A 130 0.08 -13.81 22.17
CA ASP A 130 0.96 -14.99 22.03
C ASP A 130 1.56 -15.12 20.61
N LEU A 131 2.89 -15.21 20.52
CA LEU A 131 3.74 -15.18 19.30
C LEU A 131 4.79 -16.31 19.32
N GLU A 132 4.38 -17.49 19.82
CA GLU A 132 5.31 -18.55 20.22
C GLU A 132 6.15 -19.13 19.06
N ASP A 133 5.63 -19.16 17.84
CA ASP A 133 6.36 -19.63 16.64
C ASP A 133 7.50 -18.68 16.22
N ILE A 134 7.28 -17.37 16.29
CA ILE A 134 8.33 -16.38 15.98
C ILE A 134 9.38 -16.36 17.08
N ARG A 135 8.96 -16.51 18.34
CA ARG A 135 9.87 -16.55 19.50
C ARG A 135 10.73 -17.81 19.49
N SER A 136 10.13 -18.98 19.28
CA SER A 136 10.86 -20.26 19.17
C SER A 136 11.85 -20.23 18.00
N PHE A 137 11.44 -19.70 16.83
CA PHE A 137 12.34 -19.54 15.68
C PHE A 137 13.51 -18.57 15.95
N ARG A 138 13.25 -17.42 16.60
CA ARG A 138 14.32 -16.47 16.97
C ARG A 138 15.27 -17.08 18.01
N ASN A 139 14.74 -17.81 18.99
CA ASN A 139 15.54 -18.52 20.00
C ASN A 139 16.38 -19.65 19.40
N MET A 140 15.90 -20.28 18.32
CA MET A 140 16.66 -21.28 17.55
C MET A 140 17.89 -20.65 16.86
N LYS A 141 17.86 -19.36 16.51
CA LYS A 141 18.98 -18.62 15.89
C LYS A 141 19.65 -17.63 16.86
N ARG A 142 20.28 -18.17 17.93
CA ARG A 142 20.90 -17.37 19.03
C ARG A 142 21.88 -16.28 18.58
N SER A 143 22.70 -16.51 17.56
CA SER A 143 23.68 -15.52 17.08
C SER A 143 23.03 -14.20 16.64
N ASN A 144 21.87 -14.28 15.98
CA ASN A 144 21.13 -13.09 15.53
C ASN A 144 20.45 -12.35 16.69
N ALA A 145 20.05 -13.06 17.75
CA ALA A 145 19.43 -12.46 18.93
C ALA A 145 20.40 -11.53 19.68
N HIS A 146 21.67 -11.92 19.82
CA HIS A 146 22.68 -11.10 20.48
C HIS A 146 22.99 -9.80 19.73
N LEU A 147 23.07 -9.84 18.40
CA LEU A 147 23.27 -8.65 17.55
C LEU A 147 22.03 -7.75 17.50
N ALA A 148 20.83 -8.33 17.54
CA ALA A 148 19.60 -7.55 17.58
C ALA A 148 19.46 -6.77 18.91
N ALA A 149 19.82 -7.42 20.04
CA ALA A 149 19.75 -6.81 21.37
C ALA A 149 20.74 -5.66 21.57
N SER A 150 21.87 -5.65 20.86
CA SER A 150 22.84 -4.54 20.93
C SER A 150 22.45 -3.33 20.08
N SER A 151 21.43 -3.47 19.22
CA SER A 151 20.95 -2.36 18.39
C SER A 151 20.07 -1.40 19.21
N PRO A 152 20.16 -0.07 18.97
CA PRO A 152 19.32 0.88 19.70
C PRO A 152 17.83 0.60 19.48
N SER A 153 17.00 0.87 20.48
CA SER A 153 15.55 0.67 20.35
C SER A 153 14.90 1.73 19.45
N TYR A 154 13.81 1.39 18.79
CA TYR A 154 12.97 2.35 18.09
C TYR A 154 12.06 3.10 19.07
N PRO A 155 11.69 4.37 18.77
CA PRO A 155 10.57 5.01 19.43
C PRO A 155 9.31 4.16 19.22
N ARG A 156 8.61 3.84 20.32
CA ARG A 156 7.41 3.00 20.30
C ARG A 156 6.19 3.87 20.57
N ILE A 157 5.18 3.74 19.71
CA ILE A 157 3.88 4.34 19.91
C ILE A 157 2.96 3.25 20.43
N LEU A 158 2.57 3.38 21.70
CA LEU A 158 1.69 2.43 22.37
C LEU A 158 0.26 2.69 21.92
N VAL A 159 -0.40 1.64 21.45
CA VAL A 159 -1.80 1.69 20.99
C VAL A 159 -2.60 0.69 21.81
N ASP A 160 -3.69 1.16 22.40
CA ASP A 160 -4.65 0.33 23.13
C ASP A 160 -5.55 -0.44 22.14
N PHE A 161 -4.96 -1.45 21.51
CA PHE A 161 -5.58 -2.29 20.49
C PHE A 161 -4.93 -3.67 20.50
N SER A 162 -5.75 -4.72 20.38
CA SER A 162 -5.30 -6.10 20.23
C SER A 162 -5.43 -6.52 18.78
N LEU A 163 -4.35 -7.00 18.17
CA LEU A 163 -4.35 -7.54 16.81
C LEU A 163 -5.03 -8.92 16.72
N SER A 164 -5.06 -9.65 17.84
CA SER A 164 -5.72 -10.94 17.96
C SER A 164 -6.98 -10.82 18.81
N SER A 165 -8.04 -11.51 18.41
CA SER A 165 -9.25 -11.64 19.21
C SER A 165 -9.12 -12.78 20.21
N GLU A 166 -9.86 -12.75 21.33
CA GLU A 166 -9.85 -13.84 22.32
C GLU A 166 -10.28 -15.20 21.73
N ASN A 167 -10.96 -15.18 20.57
CA ASN A 167 -11.44 -16.38 19.86
C ASN A 167 -10.41 -16.98 18.88
N ASP A 168 -9.23 -16.38 18.73
CA ASP A 168 -8.22 -16.79 17.73
C ASP A 168 -7.57 -18.15 18.03
N THR A 169 -7.74 -18.68 19.25
CA THR A 169 -7.21 -19.99 19.67
C THR A 169 -7.76 -21.18 18.86
N THR A 170 -8.88 -20.99 18.18
CA THR A 170 -9.52 -22.01 17.34
C THR A 170 -9.25 -21.86 15.84
N LEU A 171 -8.56 -20.79 15.43
CA LEU A 171 -8.27 -20.53 14.03
C LEU A 171 -7.15 -21.46 13.53
N LEU A 172 -7.35 -22.03 12.35
CA LEU A 172 -6.34 -22.85 11.69
C LEU A 172 -5.16 -22.00 11.22
N THR A 173 -3.94 -22.43 11.53
CA THR A 173 -2.73 -21.82 11.00
C THR A 173 -2.63 -22.05 9.49
N THR A 174 -2.43 -20.98 8.73
CA THR A 174 -2.23 -21.05 7.28
C THR A 174 -0.99 -21.87 6.96
N GLN A 175 -1.13 -22.89 6.11
CA GLN A 175 0.00 -23.67 5.64
C GLN A 175 0.82 -22.88 4.61
N PRO A 176 2.15 -23.09 4.53
CA PRO A 176 2.96 -22.51 3.47
C PRO A 176 2.40 -22.87 2.10
N ILE A 177 2.21 -21.86 1.25
CA ILE A 177 1.73 -22.03 -0.12
C ILE A 177 2.95 -22.17 -1.03
N GLU A 178 2.92 -23.13 -1.95
CA GLU A 178 3.89 -23.17 -3.03
C GLU A 178 3.56 -22.11 -4.08
N TRP A 179 4.50 -21.18 -4.28
CA TRP A 179 4.34 -20.14 -5.29
C TRP A 179 4.60 -20.72 -6.68
N SER A 180 3.59 -20.65 -7.55
CA SER A 180 3.74 -21.00 -8.96
C SER A 180 4.05 -19.74 -9.77
N PHE A 181 5.18 -19.77 -10.48
CA PHE A 181 5.51 -18.74 -11.46
C PHE A 181 4.80 -19.04 -12.77
N LEU A 182 4.35 -17.98 -13.45
CA LEU A 182 3.87 -18.08 -14.81
C LEU A 182 5.06 -18.32 -15.74
N SER A 183 4.83 -19.00 -16.87
CA SER A 183 5.83 -19.05 -17.93
C SER A 183 5.98 -17.69 -18.59
N ALA A 184 7.11 -17.43 -19.26
CA ALA A 184 7.34 -16.17 -19.94
C ALA A 184 6.25 -15.85 -20.99
N GLU A 185 5.76 -16.88 -21.69
CA GLU A 185 4.70 -16.77 -22.68
C GLU A 185 3.36 -16.38 -22.03
N GLU A 186 3.05 -16.95 -20.85
CA GLU A 186 1.86 -16.60 -20.09
C GLU A 186 1.92 -15.18 -19.54
N GLU A 187 3.08 -14.72 -19.09
CA GLU A 187 3.29 -13.34 -18.66
C GLU A 187 3.06 -12.35 -19.81
N ILE A 188 3.62 -12.65 -21.00
CA ILE A 188 3.42 -11.86 -22.21
C ILE A 188 1.95 -11.88 -22.66
N ALA A 189 1.25 -12.99 -22.47
CA ALA A 189 -0.17 -13.07 -22.84
C ALA A 189 -1.09 -12.32 -21.87
N ARG A 190 -0.76 -12.27 -20.57
CA ARG A 190 -1.64 -11.71 -19.52
C ARG A 190 -1.31 -10.25 -19.17
N GLY A 191 -0.04 -9.90 -19.03
CA GLY A 191 0.38 -8.56 -18.58
C GLY A 191 -0.06 -7.44 -19.53
N PRO A 192 0.42 -7.45 -20.79
CA PRO A 192 -0.02 -6.52 -21.83
C PRO A 192 -1.54 -6.50 -22.06
N ALA A 193 -2.20 -7.66 -21.95
CA ALA A 193 -3.65 -7.76 -22.10
C ALA A 193 -4.40 -6.97 -21.00
N CYS A 194 -4.01 -7.15 -19.73
CA CYS A 194 -4.57 -6.35 -18.62
C CYS A 194 -4.27 -4.86 -18.78
N TRP A 195 -3.07 -4.51 -19.27
CA TRP A 195 -2.71 -3.11 -19.52
C TRP A 195 -3.56 -2.47 -20.62
N LEU A 196 -3.78 -3.16 -21.74
CA LEU A 196 -4.67 -2.68 -22.81
C LEU A 196 -6.09 -2.49 -22.32
N TRP A 197 -6.61 -3.41 -21.50
CA TRP A 197 -7.95 -3.28 -20.93
C TRP A 197 -8.08 -2.01 -20.06
N ASP A 198 -7.12 -1.80 -19.17
CA ASP A 198 -7.07 -0.61 -18.32
C ASP A 198 -6.92 0.68 -19.14
N TYR A 199 -6.13 0.64 -20.21
CA TYR A 199 -5.97 1.76 -21.12
C TYR A 199 -7.28 2.09 -21.87
N LEU A 200 -7.95 1.07 -22.43
CA LEU A 200 -9.19 1.24 -23.18
C LEU A 200 -10.29 1.84 -22.31
N ARG A 201 -10.54 1.27 -21.11
CA ARG A 201 -11.62 1.73 -20.23
C ARG A 201 -11.37 3.13 -19.65
N ARG A 202 -10.11 3.54 -19.46
CA ARG A 202 -9.75 4.85 -18.91
C ARG A 202 -9.64 5.94 -19.97
N SER A 203 -9.30 5.58 -21.21
CA SER A 203 -9.19 6.53 -22.32
C SER A 203 -10.54 7.00 -22.87
N GLY A 204 -11.64 6.31 -22.53
CA GLY A 204 -12.97 6.62 -23.05
C GLY A 204 -13.13 6.34 -24.55
N GLN A 205 -12.19 5.61 -25.16
CA GLN A 205 -12.22 5.29 -26.59
C GLN A 205 -13.13 4.10 -26.90
N GLY A 206 -13.65 4.05 -28.13
CA GLY A 206 -14.57 2.99 -28.57
C GLY A 206 -13.90 1.65 -28.92
N GLY A 207 -12.57 1.60 -29.02
CA GLY A 207 -11.83 0.39 -29.37
C GLY A 207 -10.42 0.67 -29.86
N PHE A 208 -9.77 -0.37 -30.39
CA PHE A 208 -8.42 -0.30 -30.96
C PHE A 208 -8.48 -0.38 -32.48
N PHE A 209 -7.61 0.38 -33.15
CA PHE A 209 -7.30 0.20 -34.58
C PHE A 209 -5.94 -0.48 -34.71
N LEU A 210 -5.91 -1.69 -35.28
CA LEU A 210 -4.69 -2.50 -35.41
C LEU A 210 -4.35 -2.72 -36.89
N PRO A 211 -3.31 -2.06 -37.42
CA PRO A 211 -2.78 -2.33 -38.76
C PRO A 211 -2.11 -3.72 -38.81
N LEU A 212 -2.70 -4.65 -39.57
CA LEU A 212 -2.15 -5.99 -39.75
C LEU A 212 -1.27 -6.03 -40.99
N SER A 213 0.02 -6.29 -40.81
CA SER A 213 0.98 -6.44 -41.91
C SER A 213 1.07 -7.87 -42.44
N GLY A 214 0.50 -8.83 -41.70
CA GLY A 214 0.72 -10.27 -41.92
C GLY A 214 2.03 -10.78 -41.33
N GLY A 215 2.82 -9.92 -40.68
CA GLY A 215 4.04 -10.29 -39.96
C GLY A 215 3.79 -10.73 -38.51
N ILE A 216 4.80 -11.38 -37.93
CA ILE A 216 4.73 -11.97 -36.58
C ILE A 216 4.38 -10.95 -35.49
N ASP A 217 4.92 -9.73 -35.55
CA ASP A 217 4.68 -8.70 -34.52
C ASP A 217 3.25 -8.15 -34.55
N SER A 218 2.69 -7.98 -35.76
CA SER A 218 1.29 -7.58 -35.91
C SER A 218 0.35 -8.69 -35.43
N SER A 219 0.73 -9.95 -35.65
CA SER A 219 -0.02 -11.11 -35.17
C SER A 219 0.06 -11.30 -33.66
N SER A 220 1.22 -11.03 -33.04
CA SER A 220 1.39 -11.11 -31.59
C SER A 220 0.56 -10.03 -30.89
N THR A 221 0.53 -8.81 -31.43
CA THR A 221 -0.34 -7.74 -30.94
C THR A 221 -1.82 -8.12 -31.04
N ALA A 222 -2.24 -8.74 -32.15
CA ALA A 222 -3.60 -9.25 -32.30
C ALA A 222 -3.94 -10.35 -31.28
N LEU A 223 -2.99 -11.25 -30.99
CA LEU A 223 -3.13 -12.28 -29.97
C LEU A 223 -3.26 -11.71 -28.56
N ILE A 224 -2.54 -10.61 -28.24
CA ILE A 224 -2.69 -9.92 -26.96
C ILE A 224 -4.10 -9.33 -26.83
N VAL A 225 -4.64 -8.71 -27.89
CA VAL A 225 -6.03 -8.22 -27.89
C VAL A 225 -7.02 -9.37 -27.73
N TYR A 226 -6.79 -10.51 -28.38
CA TYR A 226 -7.60 -11.71 -28.19
C TYR A 226 -7.54 -12.24 -26.74
N SER A 227 -6.34 -12.30 -26.16
CA SER A 227 -6.11 -12.68 -24.76
C SER A 227 -6.89 -11.77 -23.81
N MET A 228 -6.84 -10.46 -24.02
CA MET A 228 -7.62 -9.47 -23.28
C MET A 228 -9.12 -9.77 -23.32
N CYS A 229 -9.68 -10.00 -24.52
CA CYS A 229 -11.09 -10.35 -24.68
C CYS A 229 -11.44 -11.65 -23.93
N ASN A 230 -10.58 -12.67 -24.00
CA ASN A 230 -10.80 -13.94 -23.30
C ASN A 230 -10.78 -13.76 -21.77
N LEU A 231 -9.84 -12.97 -21.23
CA LEU A 231 -9.78 -12.64 -19.81
C LEU A 231 -11.04 -11.92 -19.34
N ILE A 232 -11.54 -10.95 -20.12
CA ILE A 232 -12.79 -10.25 -19.83
C ILE A 232 -13.97 -11.22 -19.84
N MET A 233 -14.10 -12.06 -20.87
CA MET A 233 -15.17 -13.04 -20.96
C MET A 233 -15.13 -14.06 -19.81
N ASN A 234 -13.94 -14.50 -19.40
CA ASN A 234 -13.79 -15.39 -18.25
C ASN A 234 -14.19 -14.69 -16.94
N SER A 235 -13.78 -13.44 -16.74
CA SER A 235 -14.20 -12.64 -15.58
C SER A 235 -15.71 -12.40 -15.57
N ILE A 236 -16.34 -12.17 -16.72
CA ILE A 236 -17.80 -12.04 -16.84
C ILE A 236 -18.49 -13.37 -16.52
N ARG A 237 -17.97 -14.50 -17.01
CA ARG A 237 -18.51 -15.83 -16.69
C ARG A 237 -18.43 -16.13 -15.20
N GLN A 238 -17.29 -15.85 -14.58
CA GLN A 238 -17.08 -16.04 -13.14
C GLN A 238 -17.93 -15.06 -12.30
N GLY A 239 -18.10 -13.82 -12.76
CA GLY A 239 -18.96 -12.82 -12.11
C GLY A 239 -20.46 -13.01 -12.37
N GLY A 240 -20.83 -13.75 -13.42
CA GLY A 240 -22.21 -14.10 -13.77
C GLY A 240 -22.85 -15.15 -12.86
N ASP A 241 -22.03 -15.92 -12.13
CA ASP A 241 -22.45 -16.84 -11.07
C ASP A 241 -22.64 -16.13 -9.71
N GLY A 242 -22.82 -14.81 -9.73
CA GLY A 242 -22.96 -13.94 -8.57
C GLY A 242 -24.36 -13.89 -7.98
N ASN A 243 -24.77 -14.96 -7.30
CA ASN A 243 -25.61 -14.78 -6.12
C ASN A 243 -24.67 -14.34 -4.98
N MET A 244 -24.64 -13.04 -4.71
CA MET A 244 -23.94 -12.43 -3.58
C MET A 244 -24.33 -13.12 -2.27
N ARG A 245 -23.35 -13.63 -1.53
CA ARG A 245 -23.32 -13.61 -0.06
C ARG A 245 -21.88 -13.45 0.41
#